data_AF-A0A4Y6I5E9-F1
#
_entry.id   AF-A0A4Y6I5E9-F1
#
_cell.length_a   1.000
_cell.length_b   1.000
_cell.length_c   1.000
_cell.angle_alpha   90.00
_cell.angle_beta   90.00
_cell.angle_gamma   90.00
#
_symmetry.space_group_name_H-M   'P 1'
#
loop_
_entity.id
_entity.type
_entity.pdbx_description
1 polymer ?
#
loop_
_entity_poly.entity_id
_entity_poly.type
_entity_poly.pdbx_seq_one_letter_code
_entity_poly.pdbx_strand_id
1 'polypeptide(L)'
;MFKKSLNDAKNFFKKGNILLLAVGFLFGVVFNAVVSSLANDIIMSAISKAFGAQSLNDWEVGGMLVGKFLGTVINFIIVSLVLFAIMITYFMIKNYKESRKPVVVAEPAPVVPTTEELILAELKELNQSMKSEK
;
A
#
# COMPACT_ATOMS: atom_id res chain seq x y z
N MET A 1 -8.32 -29.60 -26.43
CA MET A 1 -8.86 -28.92 -25.23
C MET A 1 -7.82 -28.09 -24.50
N PHE A 2 -6.72 -28.68 -24.03
CA PHE A 2 -5.72 -28.00 -23.17
C PHE A 2 -5.12 -26.71 -23.77
N LYS A 3 -4.77 -26.70 -25.07
CA LYS A 3 -4.27 -25.49 -25.76
C LYS A 3 -5.30 -24.35 -25.78
N LYS A 4 -6.59 -24.67 -25.88
CA LYS A 4 -7.69 -23.68 -25.85
C LYS A 4 -7.81 -23.09 -24.44
N SER A 5 -7.83 -23.95 -23.42
CA SER A 5 -7.85 -23.54 -22.01
C SER A 5 -6.65 -22.67 -21.62
N LEU A 6 -5.43 -22.97 -22.10
CA LEU A 6 -4.26 -22.11 -21.87
C LEU A 6 -4.39 -20.75 -22.56
N ASN A 7 -4.94 -20.72 -23.78
CA ASN A 7 -5.11 -19.47 -24.51
C ASN A 7 -6.20 -18.60 -23.86
N ASP A 8 -7.27 -19.22 -23.38
CA ASP A 8 -8.34 -18.57 -22.62
C ASP A 8 -7.82 -18.01 -21.28
N ALA A 9 -6.99 -18.78 -20.55
CA ALA A 9 -6.32 -18.31 -19.34
C ALA A 9 -5.37 -17.14 -19.63
N LYS A 10 -4.55 -17.23 -20.68
CA LYS A 10 -3.66 -16.13 -21.09
C LYS A 10 -4.45 -14.85 -21.43
N ASN A 11 -5.58 -14.99 -22.11
CA ASN A 11 -6.48 -13.88 -22.42
C ASN A 11 -7.16 -13.32 -21.16
N PHE A 12 -7.42 -14.15 -20.16
CA PHE A 12 -7.90 -13.72 -18.85
C PHE A 12 -6.85 -12.94 -18.06
N PHE A 13 -5.59 -13.40 -18.01
CA PHE A 13 -4.49 -12.69 -17.36
C PHE A 13 -4.12 -11.37 -18.04
N LYS A 14 -4.34 -11.26 -19.36
CA LYS A 14 -4.17 -10.00 -20.12
C LYS A 14 -5.18 -8.92 -19.75
N LYS A 15 -6.27 -9.27 -19.03
CA LYS A 15 -7.15 -8.27 -18.41
C LYS A 15 -6.37 -7.63 -17.26
N GLY A 16 -5.58 -6.59 -17.56
CA GLY A 16 -4.52 -6.04 -16.69
C GLY A 16 -4.92 -5.76 -15.23
N ASN A 17 -6.21 -5.54 -14.94
CA ASN A 17 -6.73 -5.38 -13.58
C ASN A 17 -6.47 -6.60 -12.65
N ILE A 18 -6.52 -7.82 -13.18
CA ILE A 18 -6.31 -9.05 -12.37
C ILE A 18 -4.84 -9.21 -12.00
N LEU A 19 -3.93 -8.85 -12.91
CA LEU A 19 -2.49 -8.90 -12.66
C LEU A 19 -2.11 -7.92 -11.55
N LEU A 20 -2.62 -6.69 -11.60
CA LEU A 20 -2.41 -5.67 -10.56
C LEU A 20 -2.94 -6.13 -9.19
N LEU A 21 -4.13 -6.75 -9.17
CA LEU A 21 -4.70 -7.31 -7.94
C LEU A 21 -3.85 -8.45 -7.37
N ALA A 22 -3.41 -9.38 -8.22
CA ALA A 22 -2.57 -10.51 -7.81
C ALA A 22 -1.21 -10.05 -7.25
N VAL A 23 -0.59 -9.08 -7.92
CA VAL A 23 0.67 -8.48 -7.48
C VAL A 23 0.50 -7.73 -6.16
N GLY A 24 -0.56 -6.93 -6.02
CA GLY A 24 -0.88 -6.23 -4.76
C GLY A 24 -1.12 -7.18 -3.59
N PHE A 25 -1.84 -8.28 -3.82
CA PHE A 25 -2.04 -9.31 -2.81
C PHE A 25 -0.74 -9.99 -2.39
N LEU A 26 0.10 -10.38 -3.36
CA LEU A 26 1.39 -11.03 -3.10
C LEU A 26 2.32 -10.12 -2.28
N PHE A 27 2.40 -8.83 -2.63
CA PHE A 27 3.15 -7.85 -1.84
C PHE A 27 2.55 -7.67 -0.44
N GLY A 28 1.22 -7.66 -0.29
CA GLY A 28 0.57 -7.58 1.02
C GLY A 28 0.95 -8.75 1.94
N VAL A 29 0.97 -9.97 1.41
CA VAL A 29 1.36 -11.18 2.16
C VAL A 29 2.83 -11.11 2.59
N VAL A 30 3.74 -10.79 1.67
CA VAL A 30 5.18 -10.69 1.97
C VAL A 30 5.47 -9.54 2.94
N PHE A 31 4.83 -8.39 2.76
CA PHE A 31 4.97 -7.25 3.66
C PHE A 31 4.50 -7.60 5.08
N ASN A 32 3.34 -8.25 5.22
CA ASN A 32 2.84 -8.68 6.52
C ASN A 32 3.80 -9.65 7.22
N ALA A 33 4.46 -10.55 6.48
CA ALA A 33 5.47 -11.45 7.04
C ALA A 33 6.68 -10.68 7.61
N VAL A 34 7.17 -9.68 6.89
CA VAL A 34 8.29 -8.82 7.36
C VAL A 34 7.91 -8.04 8.60
N VAL A 35 6.72 -7.41 8.61
CA VAL A 35 6.23 -6.66 9.77
C VAL A 35 6.00 -7.58 10.97
N SER A 36 5.44 -8.77 10.74
CA SER A 36 5.23 -9.75 11.80
C SER A 36 6.55 -10.26 12.39
N SER A 37 7.58 -10.49 11.58
CA SER A 37 8.91 -10.87 12.07
C SER A 37 9.55 -9.75 12.90
N LEU A 38 9.45 -8.49 12.45
CA LEU A 38 9.94 -7.35 13.23
C LEU A 38 9.22 -7.24 14.59
N ALA A 39 7.91 -7.43 14.61
CA ALA A 39 7.12 -7.38 15.85
C ALA A 39 7.44 -8.56 16.79
N ASN A 40 7.41 -9.79 16.29
CA ASN A 40 7.57 -10.98 17.11
C ASN A 40 9.02 -11.25 17.49
N ASP A 41 9.93 -11.22 16.51
CA ASP A 41 11.29 -11.72 16.69
C ASP A 41 12.20 -10.67 17.32
N ILE A 42 11.93 -9.39 17.06
CA ILE A 42 12.73 -8.27 17.58
C ILE A 42 12.02 -7.61 18.76
N ILE A 43 10.82 -7.08 18.56
CA ILE A 43 10.16 -6.27 19.60
C ILE A 43 9.71 -7.13 20.77
N MET A 44 8.97 -8.23 20.55
CA MET A 44 8.57 -9.09 21.67
C MET A 44 9.77 -9.74 22.34
N SER A 45 10.81 -10.12 21.60
CA SER A 45 12.04 -10.67 22.19
C SER A 45 12.78 -9.66 23.07
N ALA A 46 12.78 -8.38 22.68
CA ALA A 46 13.32 -7.31 23.50
C ALA A 46 12.47 -7.06 24.76
N ILE A 47 11.15 -7.03 24.62
CA ILE A 47 10.21 -6.87 25.73
C ILE A 47 10.29 -8.05 26.70
N SER A 48 10.29 -9.30 26.21
CA SER A 48 10.34 -10.48 27.05
C SER A 48 11.64 -10.56 27.86
N LYS A 49 12.77 -10.16 27.25
CA LYS A 49 14.06 -10.01 27.96
C LYS A 49 14.04 -8.88 28.99
N ALA A 50 13.45 -7.74 28.67
CA ALA A 50 13.42 -6.57 29.56
C ALA A 50 12.51 -6.78 30.78
N PHE A 51 11.38 -7.46 30.61
CA PHE A 51 10.39 -7.71 31.67
C PHE A 51 10.57 -9.07 32.36
N GLY A 52 11.59 -9.86 31.99
CA GLY A 52 11.82 -11.21 32.54
C GLY A 52 10.68 -12.18 32.26
N ALA A 53 9.81 -11.85 31.32
CA ALA A 53 8.49 -12.47 31.10
C ALA A 53 8.57 -13.72 30.20
N GLN A 54 9.61 -14.54 30.38
CA GLN A 54 9.80 -15.77 29.61
C GLN A 54 8.70 -16.82 29.90
N SER A 55 7.88 -16.61 30.91
CA SER A 55 6.82 -17.51 31.39
C SER A 55 5.39 -17.10 31.02
N LEU A 56 5.18 -16.01 30.27
CA LEU A 56 3.80 -15.62 29.89
C LEU A 56 3.11 -16.70 29.07
N ASN A 57 3.83 -17.46 28.24
CA ASN A 57 3.24 -18.52 27.42
C ASN A 57 2.88 -19.78 28.22
N ASP A 58 3.55 -20.02 29.35
CA ASP A 58 3.38 -21.21 30.19
C ASP A 58 2.29 -21.02 31.25
N TRP A 59 1.64 -19.85 31.28
CA TRP A 59 0.54 -19.60 32.19
C TRP A 59 -0.70 -20.39 31.77
N GLU A 60 -0.94 -21.48 32.51
CA GLU A 60 -2.10 -22.34 32.36
C GLU A 60 -3.10 -22.10 33.51
N VAL A 61 -4.38 -21.99 33.18
CA VAL A 61 -5.48 -21.97 34.15
C VAL A 61 -6.45 -23.08 33.77
N GLY A 62 -6.46 -24.17 34.55
CA GLY A 62 -7.44 -25.26 34.42
C GLY A 62 -7.38 -26.04 33.10
N GLY A 63 -6.19 -26.33 32.54
CA GLY A 63 -6.06 -27.02 31.26
C GLY A 63 -5.96 -26.11 30.04
N MET A 64 -6.14 -24.80 30.22
CA MET A 64 -6.14 -23.81 29.13
C MET A 64 -4.87 -22.94 29.18
N LEU A 65 -4.13 -22.91 28.07
CA LEU A 65 -2.93 -22.09 27.86
C LEU A 65 -3.32 -20.61 27.65
N VAL A 66 -3.87 -19.98 28.69
CA VAL A 66 -4.26 -18.55 28.71
C VAL A 66 -3.06 -17.67 28.36
N GLY A 67 -1.88 -18.09 28.76
CA GLY A 67 -0.62 -17.45 28.45
C GLY A 67 -0.34 -17.20 26.97
N LYS A 68 -0.56 -18.23 26.14
CA LYS A 68 -0.40 -18.15 24.69
C LYS A 68 -1.39 -17.18 24.04
N PHE A 69 -2.62 -17.14 24.56
CA PHE A 69 -3.63 -16.18 24.10
C PHE A 69 -3.21 -14.75 24.43
N LEU A 70 -2.77 -14.48 25.65
CA LEU A 70 -2.32 -13.16 26.07
C LEU A 70 -1.10 -12.69 25.25
N GLY A 71 -0.14 -13.59 24.97
CA GLY A 71 0.97 -13.31 24.07
C GLY A 71 0.51 -12.92 22.66
N THR A 72 -0.52 -13.58 22.14
CA THR A 72 -1.11 -13.26 20.83
C THR A 72 -1.78 -11.88 20.82
N VAL A 73 -2.48 -11.50 21.89
CA VAL A 73 -3.08 -10.16 22.04
C VAL A 73 -2.01 -9.08 22.10
N ILE A 74 -0.93 -9.32 22.87
CA ILE A 74 0.20 -8.39 22.95
C ILE A 74 0.87 -8.23 21.59
N ASN A 75 1.12 -9.33 20.88
CA ASN A 75 1.66 -9.30 19.52
C ASN A 75 0.75 -8.50 18.57
N PHE A 76 -0.56 -8.70 18.61
CA PHE A 76 -1.50 -7.95 17.78
C PHE A 76 -1.37 -6.43 18.00
N ILE A 77 -1.27 -6.01 19.27
CA ILE A 77 -1.06 -4.59 19.62
C ILE A 77 0.26 -4.09 19.05
N ILE A 78 1.35 -4.84 19.19
CA ILE A 78 2.68 -4.46 18.69
C ILE A 78 2.67 -4.35 17.15
N VAL A 79 2.15 -5.35 16.44
CA VAL A 79 2.06 -5.33 14.97
C VAL A 79 1.27 -4.10 14.50
N SER A 80 0.14 -3.81 15.15
CA SER A 80 -0.67 -2.63 14.82
C SER A 80 0.10 -1.31 15.04
N LEU A 81 0.90 -1.22 16.11
CA LEU A 81 1.75 -0.08 16.42
C LEU A 81 2.88 0.09 15.38
N VAL A 82 3.51 -0.99 14.96
CA VAL A 82 4.57 -0.96 13.94
C VAL A 82 4.00 -0.50 12.60
N LEU A 83 2.85 -1.03 12.18
CA LEU A 83 2.17 -0.59 10.96
C LEU A 83 1.82 0.91 11.02
N PHE A 84 1.34 1.38 12.18
CA PHE A 84 1.04 2.78 12.41
C PHE A 84 2.29 3.67 12.33
N ALA A 85 3.41 3.24 12.93
CA ALA A 85 4.68 3.97 12.89
C ALA A 85 5.25 4.09 11.46
N ILE A 86 5.15 3.03 10.66
CA ILE A 86 5.55 3.05 9.24
C ILE A 86 4.67 4.04 8.47
N MET A 87 3.35 4.02 8.69
CA MET A 87 2.42 4.94 8.05
C MET A 87 2.73 6.40 8.42
N ILE A 88 2.93 6.70 9.71
CA ILE A 88 3.33 8.04 10.17
C ILE A 88 4.63 8.47 9.51
N THR A 89 5.64 7.59 9.45
CA THR A 89 6.94 7.92 8.85
C THR A 89 6.79 8.26 7.38
N TYR A 90 5.99 7.48 6.64
CA TYR A 90 5.65 7.78 5.26
C TYR A 90 4.96 9.14 5.11
N PHE A 91 3.93 9.43 5.94
CA PHE A 91 3.24 10.72 5.92
C PHE A 91 4.14 11.88 6.33
N MET A 92 5.03 11.70 7.30
CA MET A 92 6.04 12.69 7.70
C MET A 92 6.97 13.01 6.54
N ILE A 93 7.53 12.00 5.86
CA ILE A 93 8.41 12.20 4.71
C ILE A 93 7.66 12.90 3.57
N LYS A 94 6.43 12.46 3.28
CA LYS A 94 5.59 13.08 2.25
C LYS A 94 5.30 14.55 2.57
N ASN A 95 4.82 14.85 3.77
CA ASN A 95 4.50 16.20 4.22
C ASN A 95 5.74 17.10 4.23
N TYR A 96 6.89 16.56 4.61
CA TYR A 96 8.17 17.25 4.57
C TYR A 96 8.62 17.56 3.14
N LYS A 97 8.44 16.64 2.19
CA LYS A 97 8.79 16.85 0.78
C LYS A 97 7.84 17.82 0.09
N GLU A 98 6.54 17.78 0.41
CA GLU A 98 5.54 18.73 -0.09
C GLU A 98 5.82 20.16 0.41
N SER A 99 6.19 20.31 1.69
CA SER A 99 6.54 21.60 2.32
C SER A 99 7.90 22.15 1.88
N ARG A 100 8.75 21.32 1.27
CA ARG A 100 10.09 21.66 0.76
C ARG A 100 10.18 21.67 -0.75
N LYS A 101 9.08 21.52 -1.48
CA LYS A 101 9.06 22.00 -2.86
C LYS A 101 9.36 23.49 -2.75
N PRO A 102 10.54 23.97 -3.20
CA PRO A 102 10.77 25.40 -3.23
C PRO A 102 9.57 25.99 -3.99
N VAL A 103 9.09 27.14 -3.54
CA VAL A 103 8.36 28.03 -4.45
C VAL A 103 9.39 28.35 -5.52
N VAL A 104 9.49 27.45 -6.50
CA VAL A 104 10.10 27.75 -7.77
C VAL A 104 9.26 28.93 -8.19
N VAL A 105 9.86 30.12 -8.18
CA VAL A 105 9.44 31.17 -9.09
C VAL A 105 9.57 30.50 -10.44
N ALA A 106 8.48 29.85 -10.83
CA ALA A 106 8.34 29.23 -12.11
C ALA A 106 8.38 30.42 -13.04
N GLU A 107 9.57 30.71 -13.58
CA GLU A 107 9.59 31.10 -14.97
C GLU A 107 8.72 30.04 -15.67
N PRO A 108 7.57 30.45 -16.23
CA PRO A 108 6.47 29.55 -16.49
C PRO A 108 6.97 28.50 -17.45
N ALA A 109 7.26 27.30 -16.94
CA ALA A 109 7.39 26.12 -17.76
C ALA A 109 6.09 26.06 -18.56
N PRO A 110 6.14 26.14 -19.90
CA PRO A 110 4.95 26.32 -20.71
C PRO A 110 3.99 25.21 -20.32
N VAL A 111 2.83 25.63 -19.83
CA VAL A 111 1.66 24.78 -19.60
C VAL A 111 1.40 24.08 -20.91
N VAL A 112 1.94 22.87 -21.08
CA VAL A 112 1.47 21.96 -22.12
C VAL A 112 0.06 21.63 -21.67
N PRO A 113 -0.98 22.12 -22.37
CA PRO A 113 -2.35 21.96 -21.92
C PRO A 113 -2.64 20.47 -21.77
N THR A 114 -3.42 20.12 -20.75
CA THR A 114 -3.85 18.74 -20.55
C THR A 114 -4.56 18.23 -21.81
N THR A 115 -4.50 16.93 -22.10
CA THR A 115 -5.10 16.35 -23.32
C THR A 115 -6.57 16.74 -23.47
N GLU A 116 -7.28 16.89 -22.35
CA GLU A 116 -8.67 17.34 -22.30
C GLU A 116 -8.83 18.81 -22.72
N GLU A 117 -7.94 19.71 -22.29
CA GLU A 117 -7.94 21.11 -22.72
C GLU A 117 -7.60 21.27 -24.21
N LEU A 118 -6.72 20.43 -24.75
CA LEU A 118 -6.42 20.37 -26.18
C LEU A 118 -7.64 19.88 -26.99
N ILE A 119 -8.31 18.82 -26.53
CA ILE A 119 -9.53 18.31 -27.16
C ILE A 119 -10.63 19.37 -27.12
N LEU A 120 -10.82 20.07 -25.99
CA LEU A 120 -11.81 21.13 -25.87
C LEU A 120 -11.51 22.33 -26.77
N ALA A 121 -10.23 22.66 -26.98
CA ALA A 121 -9.82 23.70 -27.92
C ALA A 121 -10.13 23.29 -29.37
N GLU A 122 -9.74 22.07 -29.75
CA GLU A 122 -9.97 21.51 -31.09
C GLU A 122 -11.48 21.40 -31.39
N LEU A 123 -12.30 20.97 -30.42
CA LEU A 123 -13.76 20.90 -30.57
C LEU A 123 -14.42 22.28 -30.72
N LYS A 124 -13.90 23.32 -30.07
CA LYS A 124 -14.41 24.70 -30.24
C LYS A 124 -14.05 25.25 -31.61
N GLU A 125 -12.84 24.99 -32.08
CA GLU A 125 -12.37 25.37 -33.41
C GLU A 125 -13.18 24.67 -34.50
N LEU A 126 -13.42 23.36 -34.39
CA LEU A 126 -14.23 22.59 -35.33
C LEU A 126 -15.68 23.09 -35.40
N ASN A 127 -16.24 23.53 -34.28
CA ASN A 127 -17.60 24.11 -34.25
C ASN A 127 -17.65 25.50 -34.88
N GLN A 128 -16.57 26.28 -34.80
CA GLN A 128 -16.48 27.57 -35.47
C GLN A 128 -16.33 27.41 -36.98
N SER A 129 -15.48 26.48 -37.44
CA SER A 129 -15.32 26.20 -38.88
C SER A 129 -16.61 25.70 -39.52
N MET A 130 -17.34 24.79 -38.86
CA MET A 130 -18.65 24.31 -39.33
C MET A 130 -19.74 25.40 -39.34
N LYS A 131 -19.63 26.44 -38.51
CA LYS A 131 -20.55 27.58 -38.50
C LYS A 131 -20.22 28.62 -39.57
N SER A 132 -18.95 28.73 -39.98
CA SER A 132 -18.54 29.61 -41.08
C SER A 132 -18.78 29.03 -42.47
N GLU A 133 -18.98 27.72 -42.59
CA GLU A 133 -19.31 27.02 -43.85
C GLU A 133 -20.81 26.94 -44.16
N LYS A 134 -21.69 27.54 -43.35
CA LYS A 134 -23.14 27.67 -43.60
C LYS A 134 -23.53 29.13 -43.76
#